data_AF-A0A5J6G6U0-F1
#
_entry.id   AF-A0A5J6G6U0-F1
#
_cell.length_a   1.000
_cell.length_b   1.000
_cell.length_c   1.000
_cell.angle_alpha   90.00
_cell.angle_beta   90.00
_cell.angle_gamma   90.00
#
_symmetry.space_group_name_H-M   'P 1'
#
loop_
_entity.id
_entity.type
_entity.pdbx_description
1 polymer ?
#
loop_
_entity_poly.entity_id
_entity_poly.type
_entity_poly.pdbx_seq_one_letter_code
_entity_poly.pdbx_strand_id
1 'polypeptide(L)'
;MTPSPTPSPTGRPTLAVAAAARVGPGATGAELPAVPGFIASAFNPLVRETVRRCLGEPGADNPLVGPHPDTTAVVLATVAGDATTSDLASQRLVSGRVHNPLLFLQSVTTSILGHLTIEYGLTGPVSCLAADSGVGAEALDAAELLLLDDDIDQVLLIAAELAANPRTGAAFAHLAASGGTGLPPGGDLAVALLLREAEAGGTGTELAEPLYPQGDLGHLAALVTQADRAQNALGATR
;
A
#
# COMPACT_ATOMS: atom_id res chain seq x y z
N MET A 1 20.47 41.76 -21.59
CA MET A 1 20.55 40.30 -21.41
C MET A 1 20.58 40.05 -19.90
N THR A 2 19.40 40.00 -19.29
CA THR A 2 19.24 39.68 -17.87
C THR A 2 19.53 38.19 -17.69
N PRO A 3 20.35 37.80 -16.70
CA PRO A 3 20.56 36.38 -16.42
C PRO A 3 19.24 35.78 -15.94
N SER A 4 18.82 34.70 -16.59
CA SER A 4 17.70 33.87 -16.12
C SER A 4 18.00 33.38 -14.70
N PRO A 5 17.00 33.33 -13.80
CA PRO A 5 17.18 32.73 -12.49
C PRO A 5 17.49 31.23 -12.66
N THR A 6 18.62 30.81 -12.10
CA THR A 6 18.97 29.40 -11.91
C THR A 6 17.87 28.74 -11.05
N PRO A 7 17.29 27.59 -11.45
CA PRO A 7 16.39 26.87 -10.56
C PRO A 7 17.15 26.47 -9.29
N SER A 8 16.61 26.86 -8.15
CA SER A 8 17.04 26.41 -6.81
C SER A 8 17.00 24.87 -6.74
N PRO A 9 17.83 24.24 -5.89
CA PRO A 9 17.75 22.80 -5.70
C PRO A 9 16.34 22.42 -5.27
N THR A 10 15.69 21.57 -6.06
CA THR A 10 14.34 21.04 -5.84
C THR A 10 14.26 20.46 -4.43
N GLY A 11 13.51 21.12 -3.56
CA GLY A 11 13.17 20.58 -2.25
C GLY A 11 12.33 19.32 -2.42
N ARG A 12 12.40 18.39 -1.46
CA ARG A 12 11.46 17.26 -1.43
C ARG A 12 10.02 17.80 -1.38
N PRO A 13 9.10 17.26 -2.19
CA PRO A 13 7.72 17.71 -2.16
C PRO A 13 7.14 17.39 -0.79
N THR A 14 6.44 18.36 -0.20
CA THR A 14 5.68 18.11 1.02
C THR A 14 4.46 17.27 0.64
N LEU A 15 4.27 16.13 1.29
CA LEU A 15 3.14 15.24 0.99
C LEU A 15 1.87 15.68 1.72
N ALA A 16 0.75 15.69 0.99
CA ALA A 16 -0.59 15.86 1.52
C ALA A 16 -1.44 14.62 1.27
N VAL A 17 -2.20 14.19 2.27
CA VAL A 17 -3.15 13.08 2.18
C VAL A 17 -4.50 13.61 1.68
N ALA A 18 -4.88 13.20 0.48
CA ALA A 18 -6.17 13.52 -0.14
C ALA A 18 -7.29 12.55 0.28
N ALA A 19 -6.94 11.28 0.53
CA ALA A 19 -7.85 10.26 1.04
C ALA A 19 -7.09 9.18 1.80
N ALA A 20 -7.75 8.52 2.74
CA ALA A 20 -7.15 7.44 3.51
C ALA A 20 -8.16 6.38 3.95
N ALA A 21 -7.71 5.13 4.00
CA ALA A 21 -8.45 4.04 4.59
C ALA A 21 -7.55 3.02 5.28
N ARG A 22 -8.14 2.29 6.23
CA ARG A 22 -7.52 1.18 6.94
C ARG A 22 -8.52 0.04 7.14
N VAL A 23 -8.06 -1.20 7.00
CA VAL A 23 -8.83 -2.44 7.24
C VAL A 23 -7.98 -3.41 8.06
N GLY A 24 -8.56 -4.05 9.08
CA GLY A 24 -7.88 -4.99 9.99
C GLY A 24 -8.72 -5.28 11.25
N PRO A 25 -8.20 -6.01 12.26
CA PRO A 25 -8.93 -6.47 13.46
C PRO A 25 -9.69 -5.40 14.28
N GLY A 26 -9.42 -4.11 14.07
CA GLY A 26 -10.16 -2.99 14.69
C GLY A 26 -11.13 -2.26 13.75
N ALA A 27 -11.10 -2.54 12.45
CA ALA A 27 -11.88 -1.86 11.43
C ALA A 27 -13.02 -2.78 10.94
N THR A 28 -14.11 -2.83 11.71
CA THR A 28 -15.38 -3.54 11.41
C THR A 28 -15.21 -5.01 11.00
N GLY A 29 -15.56 -5.96 11.89
CA GLY A 29 -15.46 -7.41 11.68
C GLY A 29 -16.41 -8.01 10.62
N ALA A 30 -16.62 -7.32 9.50
CA ALA A 30 -17.31 -7.83 8.33
C ALA A 30 -16.35 -8.68 7.49
N GLU A 31 -16.86 -9.77 6.92
CA GLU A 31 -16.13 -10.62 5.98
C GLU A 31 -15.72 -9.81 4.74
N LEU A 32 -14.47 -9.98 4.30
CA LEU A 32 -13.94 -9.27 3.14
C LEU A 32 -14.64 -9.75 1.86
N PRO A 33 -15.13 -8.84 0.99
CA PRO A 33 -15.70 -9.23 -0.28
C PRO A 33 -14.70 -10.04 -1.13
N ALA A 34 -15.15 -11.16 -1.68
CA ALA A 34 -14.31 -12.00 -2.53
C ALA A 34 -13.87 -11.25 -3.80
N VAL A 35 -12.64 -11.49 -4.24
CA VAL A 35 -12.10 -10.94 -5.49
C VAL A 35 -12.02 -12.06 -6.53
N PRO A 36 -12.70 -11.92 -7.69
CA PRO A 36 -12.64 -12.93 -8.73
C PRO A 36 -11.19 -13.25 -9.12
N GLY A 37 -10.85 -14.54 -9.12
CA GLY A 37 -9.50 -14.96 -9.43
C GLY A 37 -8.49 -14.80 -8.30
N PHE A 38 -8.90 -14.51 -7.05
CA PHE A 38 -8.06 -14.57 -5.85
C PHE A 38 -8.79 -15.32 -4.73
N ILE A 39 -8.50 -16.61 -4.59
CA ILE A 39 -9.26 -17.52 -3.69
C ILE A 39 -8.42 -18.14 -2.57
N ALA A 40 -7.10 -17.96 -2.62
CA ALA A 40 -6.16 -18.69 -1.78
C ALA A 40 -5.87 -18.01 -0.44
N SER A 41 -5.98 -16.69 -0.36
CA SER A 41 -5.66 -15.89 0.82
C SER A 41 -6.61 -14.69 0.98
N ALA A 42 -6.62 -14.12 2.19
CA ALA A 42 -7.30 -12.86 2.47
C ALA A 42 -6.52 -11.62 1.99
N PHE A 43 -5.26 -11.75 1.53
CA PHE A 43 -4.38 -10.63 1.18
C PHE A 43 -5.00 -9.75 0.08
N ASN A 44 -5.41 -10.38 -1.02
CA ASN A 44 -5.96 -9.67 -2.17
C ASN A 44 -7.34 -9.04 -1.88
N PRO A 45 -8.30 -9.75 -1.23
CA PRO A 45 -9.51 -9.13 -0.69
C PRO A 45 -9.25 -7.95 0.26
N LEU A 46 -8.25 -8.07 1.14
CA LEU A 46 -7.90 -7.03 2.10
C LEU A 46 -7.37 -5.77 1.41
N VAL A 47 -6.46 -5.94 0.44
CA VAL A 47 -5.94 -4.85 -0.39
C VAL A 47 -7.07 -4.17 -1.17
N ARG A 48 -7.92 -4.93 -1.87
CA ARG A 48 -9.03 -4.37 -2.66
C ARG A 48 -10.03 -3.61 -1.80
N GLU A 49 -10.44 -4.18 -0.67
CA GLU A 49 -11.39 -3.52 0.24
C GLU A 49 -10.80 -2.22 0.81
N THR A 50 -9.51 -2.19 1.10
CA THR A 50 -8.84 -0.98 1.60
C THR A 50 -8.80 0.11 0.54
N VAL A 51 -8.49 -0.24 -0.72
CA VAL A 51 -8.53 0.71 -1.84
C VAL A 51 -9.95 1.22 -2.10
N ARG A 52 -10.96 0.34 -2.07
CA ARG A 52 -12.37 0.72 -2.20
C ARG A 52 -12.83 1.68 -1.10
N ARG A 53 -12.40 1.48 0.14
CA ARG A 53 -12.69 2.43 1.23
C ARG A 53 -11.95 3.77 1.06
N CYS A 54 -10.77 3.76 0.44
CA CYS A 54 -9.97 4.97 0.22
C CYS A 54 -10.51 5.79 -0.95
N LEU A 55 -10.80 5.14 -2.09
CA LEU A 55 -11.15 5.81 -3.34
C LEU A 55 -12.67 5.85 -3.57
N GLY A 56 -13.44 4.94 -2.98
CA GLY A 56 -14.87 4.76 -3.27
C GLY A 56 -15.10 3.59 -4.23
N GLU A 57 -16.34 3.47 -4.74
CA GLU A 57 -16.68 2.40 -5.69
C GLU A 57 -16.04 2.63 -7.07
N PRO A 58 -15.49 1.60 -7.71
CA PRO A 58 -15.00 1.70 -9.09
C PRO A 58 -16.12 2.06 -10.08
N GLY A 59 -15.77 2.82 -11.12
CA GLY A 59 -16.71 3.25 -12.16
C GLY A 59 -17.75 4.28 -11.71
N ALA A 60 -17.77 4.67 -10.43
CA ALA A 60 -18.45 5.88 -10.00
C ALA A 60 -17.72 7.12 -10.56
N ASP A 61 -18.43 8.23 -10.72
CA ASP A 61 -17.81 9.52 -11.00
C ASP A 61 -16.97 9.93 -9.78
N ASN A 62 -15.70 9.51 -9.79
CA ASN A 62 -14.82 9.56 -8.65
C ASN A 62 -13.87 10.76 -8.80
N PRO A 63 -14.08 11.85 -8.05
CA PRO A 63 -13.27 13.06 -8.18
C PRO A 63 -11.80 12.86 -7.78
N LEU A 64 -11.47 11.77 -7.08
CA LEU A 64 -10.11 11.47 -6.65
C LEU A 64 -9.27 10.85 -7.77
N VAL A 65 -9.88 10.07 -8.66
CA VAL A 65 -9.18 9.30 -9.70
C VAL A 65 -9.51 9.78 -11.12
N GLY A 66 -10.75 10.20 -11.36
CA GLY A 66 -11.25 10.60 -12.68
C GLY A 66 -10.37 11.57 -13.47
N PRO A 67 -9.76 12.61 -12.86
CA PRO A 67 -8.89 13.53 -13.57
C PRO A 67 -7.43 13.07 -13.72
N HIS A 68 -7.02 11.97 -13.08
CA HIS A 68 -5.62 11.52 -13.01
C HIS A 68 -5.41 10.04 -13.41
N PRO A 69 -6.09 9.47 -14.42
CA PRO A 69 -6.00 8.04 -14.70
C PRO A 69 -4.58 7.60 -15.09
N ASP A 70 -3.83 8.43 -15.81
CA ASP A 70 -2.47 8.19 -16.29
C ASP A 70 -1.38 8.80 -15.40
N THR A 71 -1.74 9.80 -14.60
CA THR A 71 -0.82 10.50 -13.68
C THR A 71 -0.87 9.99 -12.23
N THR A 72 -1.65 8.93 -11.96
CA THR A 72 -1.67 8.25 -10.66
C THR A 72 -0.69 7.08 -10.64
N ALA A 73 0.39 7.22 -9.87
CA ALA A 73 1.25 6.09 -9.53
C ALA A 73 0.60 5.19 -8.46
N VAL A 74 0.89 3.89 -8.49
CA VAL A 74 0.43 2.92 -7.49
C VAL A 74 1.64 2.23 -6.86
N VAL A 75 1.72 2.26 -5.53
CA VAL A 75 2.80 1.63 -4.77
C VAL A 75 2.20 0.63 -3.78
N LEU A 76 2.67 -0.62 -3.80
CA LEU A 76 2.39 -1.60 -2.75
C LEU A 76 3.61 -1.78 -1.84
N ALA A 77 3.41 -1.67 -0.54
CA ALA A 77 4.42 -1.85 0.48
C ALA A 77 4.08 -3.06 1.36
N THR A 78 5.01 -4.01 1.49
CA THR A 78 4.78 -5.20 2.30
C THR A 78 6.09 -5.87 2.71
N VAL A 79 6.13 -6.46 3.90
CA VAL A 79 7.26 -7.22 4.44
C VAL A 79 7.12 -8.70 4.07
N ALA A 80 5.92 -9.26 4.16
CA ALA A 80 5.70 -10.70 3.92
C ALA A 80 4.97 -11.02 2.60
N GLY A 81 4.33 -10.03 1.97
CA GLY A 81 3.47 -10.23 0.80
C GLY A 81 2.35 -11.25 1.02
N ASP A 82 1.87 -11.85 -0.07
CA ASP A 82 0.92 -12.98 0.02
C ASP A 82 1.65 -14.30 0.30
N ALA A 83 2.24 -14.40 1.50
CA ALA A 83 2.97 -15.58 1.95
C ALA A 83 2.08 -16.83 2.04
N THR A 84 0.77 -16.65 2.24
CA THR A 84 -0.21 -17.75 2.30
C THR A 84 -0.39 -18.39 0.92
N THR A 85 -0.63 -17.60 -0.12
CA THR A 85 -0.73 -18.12 -1.49
C THR A 85 0.61 -18.70 -1.95
N SER A 86 1.72 -18.04 -1.62
CA SER A 86 3.08 -18.51 -1.96
C SER A 86 3.42 -19.86 -1.34
N ASP A 87 3.04 -20.08 -0.07
CA ASP A 87 3.25 -21.37 0.60
C ASP A 87 2.35 -22.45 0.00
N LEU A 88 1.06 -22.16 -0.24
CA LEU A 88 0.15 -23.10 -0.90
C LEU A 88 0.66 -23.52 -2.29
N ALA A 89 1.14 -22.57 -3.09
CA ALA A 89 1.74 -22.84 -4.39
C ALA A 89 2.97 -23.74 -4.26
N SER A 90 3.86 -23.45 -3.29
CA SER A 90 5.05 -24.25 -3.01
C SER A 90 4.70 -25.69 -2.60
N GLN A 91 3.73 -25.88 -1.70
CA GLN A 91 3.27 -27.19 -1.26
C GLN A 91 2.65 -28.00 -2.40
N ARG A 92 1.86 -27.35 -3.27
CA ARG A 92 1.30 -28.00 -4.46
C ARG A 92 2.38 -28.39 -5.47
N LEU A 93 3.42 -27.57 -5.62
CA LEU A 93 4.56 -27.90 -6.48
C LEU A 93 5.30 -29.14 -5.95
N VAL A 94 5.67 -29.15 -4.67
CA VAL A 94 6.39 -30.28 -4.03
C VAL A 94 5.57 -31.57 -4.05
N SER A 95 4.24 -31.47 -3.93
CA SER A 95 3.34 -32.63 -3.98
C SER A 95 2.95 -33.09 -5.40
N GLY A 96 3.51 -32.48 -6.45
CA GLY A 96 3.19 -32.81 -7.86
C GLY A 96 1.77 -32.39 -8.29
N ARG A 97 1.11 -31.49 -7.56
CA ARG A 97 -0.27 -31.03 -7.78
C ARG A 97 -0.33 -29.65 -8.44
N VAL A 98 0.47 -29.41 -9.47
CA VAL A 98 0.68 -28.10 -10.13
C VAL A 98 -0.48 -27.65 -11.05
N HIS A 99 -1.56 -28.43 -11.13
CA HIS A 99 -2.63 -28.32 -12.15
C HIS A 99 -3.48 -27.04 -12.11
N ASN A 100 -3.21 -26.07 -11.23
CA ASN A 100 -3.96 -24.81 -11.18
C ASN A 100 -3.09 -23.64 -11.68
N PRO A 101 -3.16 -23.26 -12.98
CA PRO A 101 -2.37 -22.17 -13.52
C PRO A 101 -2.68 -20.81 -12.86
N LEU A 102 -3.89 -20.63 -12.29
CA LEU A 102 -4.24 -19.41 -11.57
C LEU A 102 -3.44 -19.23 -10.28
N LEU A 103 -2.97 -20.31 -9.64
CA LEU A 103 -2.16 -20.18 -8.42
C LEU A 103 -0.80 -19.54 -8.68
N PHE A 104 -0.21 -19.76 -9.85
CA PHE A 104 1.03 -19.10 -10.22
C PHE A 104 0.82 -17.59 -10.32
N LEU A 105 -0.24 -17.16 -11.01
CA LEU A 105 -0.59 -15.74 -11.14
C LEU A 105 -0.94 -15.12 -9.77
N GLN A 106 -1.71 -15.81 -8.93
CA GLN A 106 -2.07 -15.34 -7.59
C GLN A 106 -0.87 -15.26 -6.63
N SER A 107 0.19 -16.04 -6.87
CA SER A 107 1.37 -16.07 -5.98
C SER A 107 2.26 -14.84 -6.13
N VAL A 108 2.07 -14.04 -7.18
CA VAL A 108 2.81 -12.79 -7.37
C VAL A 108 2.10 -11.70 -6.57
N THR A 109 2.79 -11.13 -5.59
CA THR A 109 2.26 -10.08 -4.69
C THR A 109 1.63 -8.90 -5.43
N THR A 110 2.12 -8.57 -6.63
CA THR A 110 1.64 -7.44 -7.44
C THR A 110 0.40 -7.74 -8.26
N SER A 111 -0.08 -8.99 -8.34
CA SER A 111 -1.21 -9.35 -9.19
C SER A 111 -2.50 -8.62 -8.83
N ILE A 112 -2.71 -8.29 -7.56
CA ILE A 112 -3.85 -7.48 -7.14
C ILE A 112 -3.77 -6.04 -7.65
N LEU A 113 -2.57 -5.49 -7.84
CA LEU A 113 -2.41 -4.14 -8.38
C LEU A 113 -2.87 -4.11 -9.83
N GLY A 114 -2.51 -5.09 -10.65
CA GLY A 114 -3.01 -5.21 -12.02
C GLY A 114 -4.53 -5.34 -12.09
N HIS A 115 -5.15 -6.03 -11.13
CA HIS A 115 -6.61 -6.09 -11.02
C HIS A 115 -7.21 -4.73 -10.68
N LEU A 116 -6.65 -4.02 -9.70
CA LEU A 116 -7.11 -2.71 -9.27
C LEU A 116 -6.93 -1.64 -10.34
N THR A 117 -5.80 -1.63 -11.04
CA THR A 117 -5.56 -0.63 -12.09
C THR A 117 -6.56 -0.78 -13.22
N ILE A 118 -6.91 -2.00 -13.62
CA ILE A 118 -7.99 -2.26 -14.59
C ILE A 118 -9.34 -1.78 -14.03
N GLU A 119 -9.65 -2.11 -12.78
CA GLU A 119 -10.94 -1.80 -12.15
C GLU A 119 -11.18 -0.28 -11.99
N TYR A 120 -10.13 0.50 -11.67
CA TYR A 120 -10.20 1.95 -11.50
C TYR A 120 -9.77 2.74 -12.75
N GLY A 121 -9.34 2.08 -13.83
CA GLY A 121 -8.83 2.74 -15.04
C GLY A 121 -7.49 3.47 -14.84
N LEU A 122 -6.69 3.04 -13.88
CA LEU A 122 -5.35 3.59 -13.62
C LEU A 122 -4.35 3.03 -14.63
N THR A 123 -3.54 3.91 -15.21
CA THR A 123 -2.55 3.59 -16.24
C THR A 123 -1.17 4.17 -15.94
N GLY A 124 -1.01 4.89 -14.82
CA GLY A 124 0.28 5.32 -14.31
C GLY A 124 1.15 4.17 -13.78
N PRO A 125 2.37 4.48 -13.31
CA PRO A 125 3.35 3.47 -12.94
C PRO A 125 2.90 2.64 -11.72
N VAL A 126 3.19 1.33 -11.76
CA VAL A 126 2.88 0.39 -10.68
C VAL A 126 4.16 -0.20 -10.13
N SER A 127 4.38 -0.06 -8.82
CA SER A 127 5.56 -0.57 -8.12
C SER A 127 5.19 -1.33 -6.86
N CYS A 128 6.09 -2.22 -6.43
CA CYS A 128 5.98 -2.92 -5.16
C CYS A 128 7.32 -2.89 -4.44
N LEU A 129 7.27 -2.52 -3.17
CA LEU A 129 8.41 -2.42 -2.28
C LEU A 129 8.26 -3.49 -1.21
N ALA A 130 9.36 -4.22 -0.98
CA ALA A 130 9.45 -5.16 0.11
C ALA A 130 10.75 -4.94 0.87
N ALA A 131 10.61 -4.73 2.17
CA ALA A 131 11.71 -4.50 3.10
C ALA A 131 11.44 -5.28 4.38
N ASP A 132 12.49 -5.76 5.04
CA ASP A 132 12.38 -6.55 6.27
C ASP A 132 11.98 -5.71 7.51
N SER A 133 12.20 -4.40 7.43
CA SER A 133 11.89 -3.40 8.44
C SER A 133 11.74 -2.04 7.76
N GLY A 134 11.03 -1.10 8.40
CA GLY A 134 10.94 0.27 7.89
C GLY A 134 10.12 0.45 6.60
N VAL A 135 9.46 -0.60 6.08
CA VAL A 135 8.75 -0.58 4.79
C VAL A 135 7.76 0.58 4.65
N GLY A 136 7.13 1.01 5.74
CA GLY A 136 6.22 2.16 5.73
C GLY A 136 6.92 3.49 5.48
N ALA A 137 8.12 3.70 6.02
CA ALA A 137 8.91 4.90 5.76
C ALA A 137 9.48 4.89 4.34
N GLU A 138 10.03 3.75 3.90
CA GLU A 138 10.54 3.59 2.53
C GLU A 138 9.45 3.81 1.48
N ALA A 139 8.21 3.41 1.77
CA ALA A 139 7.10 3.63 0.86
C ALA A 139 6.65 5.09 0.78
N LEU A 140 6.79 5.87 1.86
CA LEU A 140 6.59 7.31 1.83
C LEU A 140 7.73 8.02 1.08
N ASP A 141 8.98 7.64 1.31
CA ASP A 141 10.14 8.14 0.54
C ASP A 141 9.98 7.85 -0.96
N ALA A 142 9.47 6.67 -1.32
CA ALA A 142 9.18 6.32 -2.71
C ALA A 142 8.04 7.15 -3.30
N ALA A 143 7.00 7.46 -2.53
CA ALA A 143 5.93 8.35 -2.96
C ALA A 143 6.43 9.78 -3.18
N GLU A 144 7.28 10.31 -2.29
CA GLU A 144 7.96 11.60 -2.48
C GLU A 144 8.78 11.62 -3.76
N LEU A 145 9.53 10.55 -4.03
CA LEU A 145 10.35 10.45 -5.24
C LEU A 145 9.50 10.38 -6.51
N LEU A 146 8.37 9.68 -6.49
CA LEU A 146 7.47 9.59 -7.64
C LEU A 146 6.81 10.94 -7.95
N LEU A 147 6.46 11.72 -6.91
CA LEU A 147 5.86 13.05 -7.07
C LEU A 147 6.86 14.13 -7.51
N LEU A 148 8.16 13.81 -7.60
CA LEU A 148 9.13 14.68 -8.26
C LEU A 148 9.09 14.60 -9.79
N ASP A 149 8.37 13.61 -10.34
CA ASP A 149 8.12 13.50 -11.77
C ASP A 149 6.90 14.37 -12.12
N ASP A 150 7.09 15.35 -13.01
CA ASP A 150 6.03 16.28 -13.44
C ASP A 150 4.87 15.54 -14.16
N ASP A 151 5.06 14.29 -14.59
CA ASP A 151 4.01 13.44 -15.16
C ASP A 151 3.17 12.70 -14.10
N ILE A 152 3.48 12.85 -12.80
CA ILE A 152 2.79 12.17 -11.68
C ILE A 152 2.14 13.20 -10.75
N ASP A 153 0.81 13.29 -10.80
CA ASP A 153 0.03 14.21 -9.96
C ASP A 153 -0.26 13.61 -8.57
N GLN A 154 -0.34 12.28 -8.47
CA GLN A 154 -0.72 11.61 -7.23
C GLN A 154 -0.18 10.18 -7.11
N VAL A 155 -0.04 9.72 -5.87
CA VAL A 155 0.41 8.36 -5.55
C VAL A 155 -0.64 7.66 -4.68
N LEU A 156 -1.18 6.55 -5.17
CA LEU A 156 -1.93 5.60 -4.35
C LEU A 156 -0.94 4.66 -3.66
N LEU A 157 -0.61 4.98 -2.41
CA LEU A 157 0.20 4.13 -1.55
C LEU A 157 -0.68 3.12 -0.81
N ILE A 158 -0.41 1.84 -1.01
CA ILE A 158 -1.07 0.71 -0.38
C ILE A 158 -0.03 -0.02 0.46
N ALA A 159 -0.33 -0.34 1.70
CA ALA A 159 0.47 -1.25 2.51
C ALA A 159 -0.39 -2.36 3.07
N ALA A 160 0.09 -3.61 3.03
CA ALA A 160 -0.69 -4.76 3.47
C ALA A 160 0.16 -5.88 4.07
N GLU A 161 -0.36 -6.48 5.13
CA GLU A 161 0.16 -7.67 5.77
C GLU A 161 -0.95 -8.64 6.13
N LEU A 162 -0.61 -9.93 6.17
CA LEU A 162 -1.39 -10.96 6.84
C LEU A 162 -0.65 -11.44 8.10
N ALA A 163 -1.40 -11.93 9.08
CA ALA A 163 -0.85 -12.61 10.23
C ALA A 163 0.15 -13.70 9.79
N ALA A 164 1.31 -13.75 10.44
CA ALA A 164 2.34 -14.70 10.07
C ALA A 164 1.85 -16.15 10.21
N ASN A 165 1.92 -16.91 9.12
CA ASN A 165 1.75 -18.35 9.13
C ASN A 165 3.05 -19.05 9.63
N PRO A 166 3.05 -20.38 9.89
CA PRO A 166 4.24 -21.08 10.39
C PRO A 166 5.48 -20.91 9.51
N ARG A 167 5.31 -20.84 8.18
CA ARG A 167 6.41 -20.64 7.24
C ARG A 167 6.95 -19.22 7.32
N THR A 168 6.09 -18.22 7.34
CA THR A 168 6.48 -16.82 7.55
C THR A 168 7.22 -16.69 8.89
N GLY A 169 6.68 -17.25 9.98
CA GLY A 169 7.35 -17.26 11.28
C GLY A 169 8.75 -17.89 11.24
N ALA A 170 8.91 -19.03 10.55
CA ALA A 170 10.21 -19.66 10.37
C ALA A 170 11.19 -18.80 9.54
N ALA A 171 10.70 -18.12 8.49
CA ALA A 171 11.51 -17.22 7.68
C ALA A 171 12.03 -16.03 8.51
N PHE A 172 11.18 -15.39 9.31
CA PHE A 172 11.60 -14.31 10.21
C PHE A 172 12.54 -14.80 11.31
N ALA A 173 12.34 -16.00 11.86
CA ALA A 173 13.27 -16.60 12.81
C ALA A 173 14.66 -16.83 12.20
N HIS A 174 14.72 -17.24 10.92
CA HIS A 174 15.97 -17.41 10.19
C HIS A 174 16.66 -16.06 9.90
N LEU A 175 15.90 -15.03 9.53
CA LEU A 175 16.42 -13.67 9.37
C LEU A 175 16.99 -13.14 10.68
N ALA A 176 16.27 -13.30 11.79
CA ALA A 176 16.73 -12.91 13.12
C ALA A 176 18.03 -13.64 13.53
N ALA A 177 18.13 -14.94 13.27
CA ALA A 177 19.35 -15.71 13.50
C ALA A 177 20.54 -15.23 12.64
N SER A 178 20.25 -14.56 11.53
CA SER A 178 21.24 -13.98 10.61
C SER A 178 21.52 -12.49 10.87
N GLY A 179 20.96 -11.93 11.95
CA GLY A 179 21.16 -10.53 12.36
C GLY A 179 20.10 -9.54 11.85
N GLY A 180 19.04 -10.01 11.19
CA GLY A 180 17.92 -9.17 10.77
C GLY A 180 17.07 -8.70 11.95
N THR A 181 16.50 -7.50 11.84
CA THR A 181 15.69 -6.86 12.90
C THR A 181 14.19 -6.90 12.62
N GLY A 182 13.78 -7.40 11.46
CA GLY A 182 12.38 -7.54 11.10
C GLY A 182 11.61 -8.48 12.01
N LEU A 183 10.41 -8.08 12.41
CA LEU A 183 9.48 -8.94 13.16
C LEU A 183 8.42 -9.53 12.21
N PRO A 184 7.88 -10.71 12.47
CA PRO A 184 6.75 -11.21 11.68
C PRO A 184 5.53 -10.27 11.84
N PRO A 185 4.69 -10.10 10.80
CA PRO A 185 3.47 -9.31 10.94
C PRO A 185 2.54 -9.90 12.01
N GLY A 186 2.02 -9.02 12.88
CA GLY A 186 1.21 -9.40 14.04
C GLY A 186 -0.27 -9.69 13.73
N GLY A 187 -0.74 -9.37 12.53
CA GLY A 187 -2.14 -9.55 12.15
C GLY A 187 -2.44 -9.08 10.73
N ASP A 188 -3.65 -9.37 10.28
CA ASP A 188 -4.17 -8.91 8.99
C ASP A 188 -4.42 -7.40 9.05
N LEU A 189 -3.71 -6.63 8.23
CA LEU A 189 -3.83 -5.18 8.23
C LEU A 189 -3.50 -4.65 6.85
N ALA A 190 -4.33 -3.73 6.35
CA ALA A 190 -3.98 -2.92 5.20
C ALA A 190 -4.33 -1.45 5.42
N VAL A 191 -3.54 -0.58 4.79
CA VAL A 191 -3.68 0.86 4.77
C VAL A 191 -3.58 1.32 3.32
N ALA A 192 -4.44 2.27 2.92
CA ALA A 192 -4.30 2.99 1.66
C ALA A 192 -4.30 4.49 1.94
N LEU A 193 -3.38 5.20 1.30
CA LEU A 193 -3.26 6.66 1.30
C LEU A 193 -3.22 7.13 -0.15
N LEU A 194 -4.07 8.09 -0.49
CA LEU A 194 -3.92 8.86 -1.73
C LEU A 194 -3.13 10.12 -1.41
N LEU A 195 -1.92 10.20 -1.94
CA LEU A 195 -0.93 11.24 -1.66
C LEU A 195 -0.80 12.18 -2.86
N ARG A 196 -0.61 13.47 -2.58
CA ARG A 196 -0.36 14.54 -3.55
C ARG A 196 0.72 15.46 -3.02
N GLU A 197 1.30 16.30 -3.88
CA GLU A 197 2.06 17.45 -3.42
C GLU A 197 1.14 18.41 -2.65
N ALA A 198 1.64 18.96 -1.54
CA ALA A 198 0.91 19.90 -0.70
C ALA A 198 0.85 21.28 -1.38
N GLU A 199 -0.31 21.60 -1.93
CA GLU A 199 -0.61 22.93 -2.43
C GLU A 199 -0.74 23.96 -1.29
N ALA A 200 -0.20 25.16 -1.49
CA ALA A 200 -0.32 26.25 -0.53
C ALA A 200 -1.80 26.65 -0.34
N GLY A 201 -2.42 26.17 0.76
CA GLY A 201 -3.83 26.40 1.07
C GLY A 201 -4.80 25.32 0.56
N GLY A 202 -4.30 24.15 0.13
CA GLY A 202 -5.12 23.01 -0.29
C GLY A 202 -5.88 22.33 0.87
N THR A 203 -6.87 21.50 0.53
CA THR A 203 -7.73 20.77 1.50
C THR A 203 -7.11 19.46 2.02
N GLY A 204 -5.87 19.15 1.66
CA GLY A 204 -5.18 17.93 2.09
C GLY A 204 -4.64 18.02 3.52
N THR A 205 -4.52 16.87 4.20
CA THR A 205 -3.84 16.82 5.50
C THR A 205 -2.35 16.58 5.27
N GLU A 206 -1.51 17.53 5.66
CA GLU A 206 -0.04 17.40 5.58
C GLU A 206 0.44 16.17 6.37
N LEU A 207 1.39 15.42 5.81
CA LEU A 207 2.02 14.33 6.55
C LEU A 207 2.81 14.90 7.72
N ALA A 208 2.52 14.41 8.92
CA ALA A 208 3.39 14.68 10.07
C ALA A 208 4.71 13.90 9.92
N GLU A 209 5.82 14.50 10.38
CA GLU A 209 7.12 13.81 10.45
C GLU A 209 6.97 12.41 11.08
N PRO A 210 7.61 11.38 10.51
CA PRO A 210 7.52 10.04 11.03
C PRO A 210 8.14 9.99 12.43
N LEU A 211 7.28 9.87 13.44
CA LEU A 211 7.71 9.38 14.75
C LEU A 211 8.25 7.96 14.52
N TYR A 212 9.56 7.78 14.76
CA TYR A 212 10.19 6.46 14.85
C TYR A 212 9.25 5.48 15.58
N PRO A 213 9.09 4.23 15.10
CA PRO A 213 8.04 3.36 15.59
C PRO A 213 8.20 3.10 17.09
N GLN A 214 7.29 3.67 17.88
CA GLN A 214 7.00 3.23 19.24
C GLN A 214 5.58 2.66 19.24
N GLY A 215 5.45 1.34 19.20
CA GLY A 215 4.15 0.70 19.44
C GLY A 215 3.94 -0.68 18.81
N ASP A 216 2.83 -1.28 19.24
CA ASP A 216 2.36 -2.65 18.98
C ASP A 216 1.77 -2.85 17.56
N LEU A 217 1.78 -1.82 16.71
CA LEU A 217 1.15 -1.82 15.38
C LEU A 217 2.05 -2.34 14.25
N GLY A 218 3.26 -2.82 14.59
CA GLY A 218 4.19 -3.47 13.65
C GLY A 218 4.72 -2.56 12.53
N HIS A 219 5.09 -3.16 11.40
CA HIS A 219 5.76 -2.50 10.26
C HIS A 219 4.97 -1.36 9.62
N LEU A 220 3.65 -1.35 9.80
CA LEU A 220 2.75 -0.38 9.19
C LEU A 220 2.31 0.73 10.14
N ALA A 221 2.85 0.81 11.36
CA ALA A 221 2.43 1.75 12.40
C ALA A 221 2.44 3.22 11.96
N ALA A 222 3.46 3.64 11.22
CA ALA A 222 3.56 4.99 10.69
C ALA A 222 2.40 5.29 9.73
N LEU A 223 2.14 4.39 8.78
CA LEU A 223 1.06 4.55 7.78
C LEU A 223 -0.32 4.51 8.44
N VAL A 224 -0.53 3.64 9.43
CA VAL A 224 -1.74 3.61 10.23
C VAL A 224 -1.99 4.95 10.91
N THR A 225 -0.96 5.54 11.51
CA THR A 225 -1.08 6.83 12.20
C THR A 225 -1.47 7.94 11.22
N GLN A 226 -0.91 7.93 10.00
CA GLN A 226 -1.29 8.90 8.97
C GLN A 226 -2.72 8.68 8.49
N ALA A 227 -3.15 7.43 8.30
CA ALA A 227 -4.51 7.11 7.89
C ALA A 227 -5.54 7.54 8.95
N ASP A 228 -5.31 7.21 10.23
CA ASP A 228 -6.22 7.56 11.33
C ASP A 228 -6.32 9.10 11.46
N ARG A 229 -5.20 9.84 11.29
CA ARG A 229 -5.20 11.31 11.29
C ARG A 229 -6.00 11.89 10.12
N ALA A 230 -5.73 11.43 8.91
CA ALA A 230 -6.44 11.90 7.72
C ALA A 230 -7.95 11.60 7.82
N GLN A 231 -8.33 10.41 8.30
CA GLN A 231 -9.74 10.06 8.50
C GLN A 231 -10.42 10.94 9.55
N ASN A 232 -9.73 11.28 10.65
CA ASN A 232 -10.24 12.20 11.66
C ASN A 232 -10.38 13.64 11.12
N ALA A 233 -9.40 14.11 10.35
CA ALA A 233 -9.42 15.45 9.77
C ALA A 233 -10.52 15.60 8.71
N LEU A 234 -10.62 14.63 7.79
CA LEU A 234 -11.61 14.60 6.70
C LEU A 234 -13.03 14.32 7.21
N GLY A 235 -13.16 13.55 8.30
CA GLY A 235 -14.44 13.27 8.95
C GLY A 235 -15.00 14.45 9.75
N ALA A 236 -14.13 15.32 10.29
CA ALA A 236 -14.53 16.55 10.99
C ALA A 236 -15.01 17.66 10.05
N THR A 237 -14.84 17.51 8.73
CA THR A 237 -15.24 18.48 7.71
C THR A 237 -16.58 18.18 7.03
N ARG A 238 -17.31 17.14 7.48
CA ARG A 238 -18.64 16.76 6.97
C ARG A 238 -19.77 17.06 7.96
#